data_AF-A0AA38GM60-F1
#
_entry.id   AF-A0AA38GM60-F1
#
_cell.length_a   1.000
_cell.length_b   1.000
_cell.length_c   1.000
_cell.angle_alpha   90.00
_cell.angle_beta   90.00
_cell.angle_gamma   90.00
#
_symmetry.space_group_name_H-M   'P 1'
#
loop_
_entity.id
_entity.type
_entity.pdbx_description
1 polymer ?
#
loop_
_entity_poly.entity_id
_entity_poly.type
_entity_poly.pdbx_seq_one_letter_code
_entity_poly.pdbx_strand_id
1 'polypeptide(L)' 'VDARKKWEQAMDEEHQALMKNQTWDLVKLPEGKRALQNKWVFRFKEEEGGKKRYKSRLV' A
#
# COMPACT_ATOMS: atom_id res chain seq x y z
N VAL A 1 12.71 16.12 6.25
CA VAL A 1 11.65 15.54 5.41
C VAL A 1 10.90 14.53 6.25
N ASP A 2 9.61 14.76 6.47
CA ASP A 2 8.79 13.96 7.39
C ASP A 2 8.66 12.51 6.89
N ALA A 3 9.09 11.55 7.69
CA ALA A 3 9.05 10.13 7.35
C ALA A 3 7.61 9.64 7.16
N ARG A 4 6.64 10.24 7.88
CA ARG A 4 5.22 9.94 7.75
C ARG A 4 4.72 10.22 6.33
N LYS A 5 5.04 11.41 5.79
CA LYS A 5 4.63 11.79 4.43
C LYS A 5 5.17 10.83 3.37
N LYS A 6 6.38 10.28 3.56
CA LYS A 6 6.96 9.31 2.63
C LYS A 6 6.25 7.96 2.67
N TRP A 7 5.76 7.53 3.83
CA TRP A 7 4.93 6.32 3.95
C TRP A 7 3.53 6.54 3.38
N GLU A 8 2.92 7.70 3.64
CA GLU A 8 1.62 8.06 3.04
C GLU A 8 1.70 8.09 1.51
N GLN A 9 2.77 8.67 0.96
CA GLN A 9 3.00 8.67 -0.49
C GLN A 9 3.18 7.25 -1.06
N ALA A 10 3.95 6.40 -0.38
CA ALA A 10 4.11 5.01 -0.82
C ALA A 10 2.78 4.24 -0.78
N MET A 11 1.89 4.54 0.18
CA MET A 11 0.58 3.89 0.28
C MET A 11 -0.33 4.30 -0.88
N ASP A 12 -0.30 5.57 -1.25
CA ASP A 12 -1.07 6.08 -2.39
C ASP A 12 -0.54 5.51 -3.72
N GLU A 13 0.79 5.40 -3.89
CA GLU A 13 1.41 4.73 -5.04
C GLU A 13 0.93 3.27 -5.19
N GLU A 14 0.89 2.50 -4.09
CA GLU A 14 0.40 1.12 -4.11
C GLU A 14 -1.11 1.09 -4.41
N HIS A 15 -1.91 1.94 -3.77
CA HIS A 15 -3.35 2.02 -4.02
C HIS A 15 -3.66 2.30 -5.50
N GLN A 16 -2.98 3.30 -6.10
CA GLN A 16 -3.12 3.60 -7.51
C GLN A 16 -2.68 2.43 -8.41
N ALA A 17 -1.62 1.70 -8.03
CA ALA A 17 -1.18 0.52 -8.76
C ALA A 17 -2.22 -0.61 -8.74
N LEU A 18 -2.87 -0.85 -7.58
CA LEU A 18 -3.96 -1.82 -7.45
C LEU A 18 -5.15 -1.46 -8.34
N MET A 19 -5.55 -0.18 -8.35
CA MET A 19 -6.63 0.31 -9.21
C MET A 19 -6.27 0.20 -10.69
N LYS A 20 -5.04 0.58 -11.07
CA LYS A 20 -4.57 0.51 -12.47
C LYS A 20 -4.51 -0.92 -12.97
N ASN A 21 -4.11 -1.87 -12.13
CA ASN A 21 -4.01 -3.27 -12.51
C ASN A 21 -5.38 -3.97 -12.56
N GLN A 22 -6.46 -3.31 -12.13
CA GLN A 22 -7.83 -3.86 -12.08
C GLN A 22 -7.93 -5.21 -11.37
N THR A 23 -7.01 -5.49 -10.45
CA THR A 23 -6.98 -6.73 -9.67
C THR A 23 -7.72 -6.60 -8.35
N TRP A 24 -8.12 -5.39 -7.97
CA TRP A 24 -8.84 -5.07 -6.74
C TRP A 24 -9.97 -4.10 -7.00
N ASP A 25 -11.15 -4.41 -6.47
CA ASP A 25 -12.30 -3.51 -6.44
C ASP A 25 -12.66 -3.18 -5.00
N LEU A 26 -12.85 -1.88 -4.73
CA LEU A 26 -13.37 -1.43 -3.45
C LEU A 26 -14.89 -1.67 -3.41
N VAL A 27 -15.28 -2.79 -2.82
CA VAL A 27 -16.70 -3.16 -2.66
C VAL A 27 -17.17 -2.89 -1.24
N LYS A 28 -18.46 -2.52 -1.10
CA LYS A 28 -19.12 -2.52 0.21
C LYS A 28 -19.19 -3.95 0.73
N LEU A 29 -18.95 -4.13 2.03
CA LEU A 29 -19.04 -5.45 2.66
C LEU A 29 -20.47 -6.00 2.46
N PRO A 30 -20.64 -7.16 1.82
CA PRO A 30 -21.97 -7.75 1.66
C PRO A 30 -22.56 -8.15 3.01
N GLU A 31 -23.88 -8.05 3.13
CA GLU A 31 -24.58 -8.43 4.35
C GLU A 31 -24.34 -9.92 4.68
N GLY A 32 -24.04 -10.21 5.94
CA GLY A 32 -23.73 -11.57 6.41
C GLY A 32 -22.34 -12.10 6.01
N LYS A 33 -21.48 -11.30 5.37
CA LYS A 33 -20.09 -11.66 5.09
C LYS A 33 -19.14 -10.99 6.08
N ARG A 34 -18.05 -11.67 6.41
CA ARG A 34 -16.96 -11.10 7.23
C ARG A 34 -15.94 -10.45 6.31
N ALA A 35 -15.59 -9.20 6.59
CA ALA A 35 -14.49 -8.54 5.90
C ALA A 35 -13.21 -9.34 6.09
N LEU A 36 -12.44 -9.53 5.01
CA LEU A 36 -11.09 -10.04 5.14
C LEU A 36 -10.26 -8.97 5.86
N GLN A 37 -9.51 -9.39 6.87
CA GLN A 37 -8.55 -8.51 7.50
C GLN A 37 -7.43 -8.24 6.48
N ASN A 38 -7.17 -6.97 6.22
CA ASN A 38 -6.00 -6.53 5.48
C ASN A 38 -5.07 -5.75 6.42
N LYS A 39 -3.80 -5.71 6.06
CA LYS A 39 -2.78 -4.94 6.80
C LYS A 39 -1.82 -4.28 5.84
N TRP A 40 -1.37 -3.09 6.21
CA TRP A 40 -0.27 -2.42 5.52
C TRP A 40 1.07 -2.94 6.03
N VAL A 41 1.89 -3.43 5.10
CA VAL A 41 3.26 -3.84 5.36
C VAL A 41 4.19 -2.74 4.86
N PHE A 42 4.88 -2.09 5.79
CA PHE A 42 5.88 -1.07 5.49
C PHE A 42 7.27 -1.70 5.45
N ARG A 43 8.00 -1.46 4.36
CA ARG A 43 9.37 -1.92 4.19
C ARG A 43 10.25 -0.80 3.70
N PHE A 44 11.37 -0.63 4.40
CA PHE A 44 12.44 0.23 3.96
C PHE A 44 13.34 -0.56 3.03
N LYS A 45 13.56 -0.07 1.80
CA LYS A 45 14.48 -0.69 0.85
C LYS A 45 15.62 0.27 0.56
N GLU A 46 16.85 -0.19 0.78
CA GLU A 46 18.04 0.47 0.28
C GLU A 46 18.29 -0.02 -1.14
N GLU A 47 18.38 0.91 -2.08
CA GLU A 47 18.69 0.65 -3.49
C GLU A 47 20.19 0.89 -3.75
N GLU A 48 20.71 0.31 -4.83
CA GLU A 48 22.10 0.51 -5.24
C GLU A 48 22.39 2.00 -5.42
N GLY A 49 23.53 2.45 -4.87
CA GLY A 49 23.88 3.88 -4.80
C GLY A 49 23.40 4.59 -3.53
N GLY A 50 22.92 3.87 -2.52
CA GLY A 50 22.60 4.44 -1.19
C GLY A 50 21.26 5.18 -1.14
N LYS A 51 20.45 5.08 -2.19
CA LYS A 51 19.12 5.70 -2.23
C LYS A 51 18.16 4.89 -1.37
N LYS A 52 17.49 5.58 -0.45
CA LYS A 52 16.53 4.98 0.48
C LYS A 52 15.11 5.14 -0.06
N ARG A 53 14.44 4.01 -0.33
CA ARG A 53 13.06 3.97 -0.83
C ARG A 53 12.12 3.39 0.22
N TYR A 54 11.03 4.12 0.44
CA TYR A 54 9.92 3.70 1.28
C TYR A 54 8.97 2.87 0.42
N LYS A 55 8.60 1.67 0.88
CA LYS A 55 7.65 0.81 0.18
C LYS A 55 6.56 0.37 1.14
N SER A 56 5.31 0.51 0.72
CA SER A 56 4.16 -0.06 1.42
C SER A 56 3.46 -1.04 0.50
N ARG A 57 2.91 -2.10 1.09
CA ARG A 57 2.08 -3.09 0.38
C ARG A 57 0.87 -3.42 1.22
N LEU A 58 -0.28 -3.55 0.58
CA LEU A 58 -1.47 -4.08 1.20
C LEU A 58 -1.44 -5.61 1.11
N VAL A 59 -1.59 -6.29 2.24
CA VAL A 59 -1.58 -7.76 2.37
C VAL A 59 -2.83 -8.25 3.07
#